data_AF-A1RCM8-F1
#
_entry.id   AF-A1RCM8-F1
#
_cell.length_a   1.000
_cell.length_b   1.000
_cell.length_c   1.000
_cell.angle_alpha   90.00
_cell.angle_beta   90.00
_cell.angle_gamma   90.00
#
_symmetry.space_group_name_H-M   'P 1'
#
loop_
_entity.id
_entity.type
_entity.pdbx_description
1 polymer ?
#
loop_
_entity_poly.entity_id
_entity_poly.type
_entity_poly.pdbx_seq_one_letter_code
_entity_poly.pdbx_strand_id
1 'polypeptide(L)'
;MTSDDPDGALLSLAAAAERGDDCPYIYTLSGGWLIAGLPTSSKEFRAVTEHDLSRQLAHAKTRDFRGPQEQLQAMVQERLQPMMAAFGPDNEADSEVLNLVKASVTTPVGQVLQVPALRIQLSAVGARWAARPVGDAAPPRGGGKSVRVSADFDY
;
A
#
# COMPACT_ATOMS: atom_id res chain seq x y z
N MET A 1 26.65 -6.28 -23.53
CA MET A 1 25.84 -7.32 -22.85
C MET A 1 25.15 -6.63 -21.69
N THR A 2 23.95 -6.11 -21.94
CA THR A 2 23.08 -5.55 -20.89
C THR A 2 22.46 -6.73 -20.16
N SER A 3 22.89 -6.99 -18.92
CA SER A 3 22.13 -7.85 -18.03
C SER A 3 20.87 -7.08 -17.65
N ASP A 4 19.82 -7.23 -18.45
CA ASP A 4 18.45 -6.94 -18.02
C ASP A 4 18.08 -8.01 -16.99
N ASP A 5 18.69 -7.89 -15.81
CA ASP A 5 18.30 -8.66 -14.66
C ASP A 5 16.93 -8.13 -14.24
N PRO A 6 15.84 -8.91 -14.36
CA PRO A 6 14.52 -8.48 -13.96
C PRO A 6 14.52 -8.03 -12.50
N ASP A 7 15.45 -8.46 -11.65
CA ASP A 7 15.50 -8.02 -10.26
C ASP A 7 16.06 -6.58 -10.13
N GLY A 8 16.96 -6.16 -11.02
CA GLY A 8 17.65 -4.87 -10.97
C GLY A 8 16.75 -3.64 -11.11
N ALA A 9 15.72 -3.71 -11.95
CA ALA A 9 14.81 -2.56 -12.14
C ALA A 9 13.83 -2.38 -10.98
N LEU A 10 13.41 -3.44 -10.27
CA LEU A 10 12.63 -3.30 -9.04
C LEU A 10 13.47 -2.74 -7.90
N LEU A 11 14.70 -3.25 -7.76
CA LEU A 11 15.66 -2.74 -6.79
C LEU A 11 15.94 -1.26 -7.03
N SER A 12 16.11 -0.86 -8.28
CA SER A 12 16.30 0.55 -8.65
C SER A 12 15.09 1.42 -8.29
N LEU A 13 13.87 0.91 -8.51
CA LEU A 13 12.65 1.61 -8.14
C LEU A 13 12.49 1.73 -6.62
N ALA A 14 12.75 0.65 -5.87
CA ALA A 14 12.73 0.67 -4.42
C ALA A 14 13.75 1.67 -3.86
N ALA A 15 14.98 1.65 -4.39
CA ALA A 15 16.01 2.62 -4.01
C ALA A 15 15.64 4.07 -4.34
N ALA A 16 14.96 4.32 -5.47
CA ALA A 16 14.44 5.64 -5.82
C ALA A 16 13.35 6.10 -4.86
N ALA A 17 12.39 5.22 -4.55
CA ALA A 17 11.33 5.49 -3.59
C ALA A 17 11.87 5.79 -2.18
N GLU A 18 12.90 5.06 -1.73
CA GLU A 18 13.54 5.31 -0.44
C GLU A 18 14.25 6.67 -0.36
N ARG A 19 14.77 7.19 -1.48
CA ARG A 19 15.30 8.57 -1.56
C ARG A 19 14.23 9.65 -1.58
N GLY A 20 12.96 9.26 -1.76
CA GLY A 20 11.84 10.18 -1.95
C GLY A 20 11.71 10.69 -3.39
N ASP A 21 12.29 9.99 -4.36
CA ASP A 21 12.12 10.33 -5.78
C ASP A 21 10.67 10.06 -6.21
N ASP A 22 10.15 10.88 -7.13
CA ASP A 22 8.81 10.67 -7.70
C ASP A 22 8.77 9.35 -8.48
N CYS A 23 8.01 8.39 -7.95
CA CYS A 23 7.87 7.07 -8.54
C CYS A 23 6.52 6.93 -9.27
N PRO A 24 6.49 6.22 -10.42
CA PRO A 24 5.23 5.96 -11.10
C PRO A 24 4.32 5.06 -10.24
N TYR A 25 3.01 5.15 -10.48
CA TYR A 25 2.08 4.16 -9.96
C TYR A 25 2.37 2.81 -10.62
N ILE A 26 2.55 1.78 -9.80
CA ILE A 26 2.93 0.46 -10.28
C ILE A 26 1.88 -0.57 -9.97
N TYR A 27 1.92 -1.62 -10.76
CA TYR A 27 1.19 -2.85 -10.59
C TYR A 27 2.19 -3.99 -10.49
N THR A 28 1.98 -4.88 -9.53
CA THR A 28 2.79 -6.08 -9.32
C THR A 28 1.89 -7.30 -9.18
N LEU A 29 2.37 -8.45 -9.64
CA LEU A 29 1.76 -9.75 -9.39
C LEU A 29 2.64 -10.52 -8.41
N SER A 30 2.07 -10.88 -7.25
CA SER A 30 2.75 -11.61 -6.18
C SER A 30 1.87 -12.77 -5.71
N GLY A 31 2.31 -14.01 -5.95
CA GLY A 31 1.56 -15.21 -5.51
C GLY A 31 0.12 -15.30 -6.04
N GLY A 32 -0.16 -14.76 -7.22
CA GLY A 32 -1.50 -14.70 -7.82
C GLY A 32 -2.36 -13.50 -7.39
N TRP A 33 -1.83 -12.64 -6.52
CA TRP A 33 -2.46 -11.39 -6.12
C TRP A 33 -1.98 -10.26 -7.01
N LEU A 34 -2.92 -9.45 -7.50
CA LEU A 34 -2.60 -8.20 -8.18
C LEU A 34 -2.55 -7.09 -7.14
N ILE A 35 -1.39 -6.45 -7.02
CA ILE A 35 -1.14 -5.38 -6.08
C ILE A 35 -0.87 -4.13 -6.90
N ALA A 36 -1.47 -3.01 -6.54
CA ALA A 36 -1.21 -1.74 -7.19
C ALA A 36 -1.02 -0.65 -6.14
N GLY A 37 -0.13 0.30 -6.37
CA GLY A 37 0.16 1.35 -5.40
C GLY A 37 1.26 2.31 -5.84
N LEU A 38 1.50 3.32 -5.01
CA LEU A 38 2.62 4.25 -5.18
C LEU A 38 3.83 3.76 -4.38
N PRO A 39 4.98 3.49 -5.03
CA PRO A 39 6.23 3.27 -4.33
C PRO A 39 6.54 4.44 -3.40
N THR A 40 6.99 4.13 -2.20
CA THR A 40 7.35 5.13 -1.21
C THR A 40 8.52 4.68 -0.34
N SER A 41 9.01 5.59 0.51
CA SER A 41 10.06 5.28 1.48
C SER A 41 9.52 4.49 2.67
N SER A 42 10.40 3.77 3.35
CA SER A 42 10.10 3.05 4.59
C SER A 42 9.57 3.99 5.67
N LYS A 43 10.09 5.22 5.71
CA LYS A 43 9.64 6.29 6.61
C LYS A 43 8.17 6.66 6.36
N GLU A 44 7.80 6.89 5.09
CA GLU A 44 6.43 7.26 4.72
C GLU A 44 5.47 6.09 4.91
N PHE A 45 5.86 4.88 4.52
CA PHE A 45 5.10 3.66 4.78
C PHE A 45 4.76 3.52 6.27
N ARG A 46 5.74 3.76 7.14
CA ARG A 46 5.55 3.67 8.59
C ARG A 46 4.65 4.77 9.11
N ALA A 47 4.83 6.00 8.66
CA ALA A 47 3.99 7.13 9.03
C ALA A 47 2.50 6.91 8.65
N VAL A 48 2.24 6.41 7.44
CA VAL A 48 0.88 6.08 6.98
C VAL A 48 0.29 4.92 7.78
N THR A 49 1.07 3.88 8.07
CA THR A 49 0.65 2.74 8.89
C THR A 49 0.29 3.18 10.30
N GLU A 50 1.16 3.97 10.94
CA GLU A 50 0.96 4.51 12.28
C GLU A 50 -0.30 5.37 12.35
N HIS A 51 -0.48 6.26 11.37
CA HIS A 51 -1.65 7.13 11.28
C HIS A 51 -2.95 6.32 11.15
N ASP A 52 -2.96 5.32 10.27
CA ASP A 52 -4.15 4.49 10.07
C ASP A 52 -4.48 3.64 11.31
N LEU A 53 -3.49 2.97 11.91
CA LEU A 53 -3.70 2.18 13.13
C LEU A 53 -4.17 3.05 14.30
N SER A 54 -3.55 4.21 14.48
CA SER A 54 -3.98 5.20 15.48
C SER A 54 -5.44 5.60 15.29
N ARG A 55 -5.85 5.89 14.05
CA ARG A 55 -7.25 6.19 13.71
C ARG A 55 -8.19 5.02 13.99
N GLN A 56 -7.83 3.79 13.62
CA GLN A 56 -8.65 2.61 13.89
C GLN A 56 -8.83 2.37 15.39
N LEU A 57 -7.75 2.48 16.18
CA LEU A 57 -7.78 2.32 17.63
C LEU A 57 -8.61 3.43 18.30
N ALA A 58 -8.46 4.68 17.87
CA ALA A 58 -9.26 5.78 18.35
C ALA A 58 -10.74 5.54 18.05
N HIS A 59 -11.09 5.15 16.82
CA HIS A 59 -12.46 4.87 16.42
C HIS A 59 -13.08 3.73 17.25
N ALA A 60 -12.34 2.63 17.44
CA ALA A 60 -12.80 1.50 18.26
C ALA A 60 -13.04 1.89 19.73
N LYS A 61 -12.31 2.86 20.27
CA LYS A 61 -12.41 3.31 21.67
C LYS A 61 -13.42 4.44 21.87
N THR A 62 -13.64 5.30 20.88
CA THR A 62 -14.55 6.45 20.99
C THR A 62 -15.99 6.07 21.32
N ARG A 63 -16.42 4.84 21.02
CA ARG A 63 -17.78 4.39 21.32
C ARG A 63 -18.05 4.25 22.82
N ASP A 64 -17.04 3.88 23.60
CA ASP A 64 -17.19 3.51 25.01
C ASP A 64 -16.41 4.43 25.97
N PHE A 65 -15.54 5.29 25.45
CA PHE A 65 -14.69 6.18 26.25
C PHE A 65 -15.37 7.52 26.55
N ARG A 66 -15.41 7.92 27.83
CA ARG A 66 -16.03 9.19 28.30
C ARG A 66 -15.03 10.15 28.99
N GLY A 67 -13.73 9.90 28.89
CA GLY A 67 -12.69 10.73 29.50
C GLY A 67 -12.20 11.87 28.60
N PRO A 68 -11.23 12.67 29.07
CA PRO A 68 -10.55 13.70 28.28
C PRO A 68 -9.86 13.13 27.04
N GLN A 69 -9.83 13.89 25.95
CA GLN A 69 -9.23 13.48 24.68
C GLN A 69 -7.73 13.13 24.79
N GLU A 70 -6.99 13.82 25.67
CA GLU A 70 -5.58 13.55 25.94
C GLU A 70 -5.36 12.14 26.52
N GLN A 71 -6.26 11.68 27.39
CA GLN A 71 -6.21 10.32 27.94
C GLN A 71 -6.51 9.27 26.88
N LEU A 72 -7.47 9.55 25.98
CA LEU A 72 -7.73 8.67 24.83
C LEU A 72 -6.49 8.53 23.95
N GLN A 73 -5.81 9.65 23.65
CA GLN A 73 -4.60 9.65 22.85
C GLN A 73 -3.47 8.86 23.53
N ALA A 74 -3.26 9.05 24.84
CA ALA A 74 -2.27 8.28 25.58
C ALA A 74 -2.54 6.76 25.53
N MET A 75 -3.81 6.34 25.70
CA MET A 75 -4.22 4.93 25.60
C MET A 75 -4.05 4.37 24.18
N VAL A 76 -4.31 5.18 23.15
CA VAL A 76 -4.09 4.78 21.75
C VAL A 76 -2.59 4.58 21.51
N GLN A 77 -1.75 5.52 21.96
CA GLN A 77 -0.30 5.44 21.80
C GLN A 77 0.32 4.25 22.53
N GLU A 78 -0.15 3.95 23.74
CA GLU A 78 0.29 2.78 24.52
C GLU A 78 0.01 1.46 23.77
N ARG A 79 -1.12 1.37 23.05
CA ARG A 79 -1.45 0.19 22.23
C ARG A 79 -0.76 0.19 20.87
N LEU A 80 -0.45 1.36 20.33
CA LEU A 80 0.14 1.51 19.01
C LEU A 80 1.60 1.07 18.99
N GLN A 81 2.39 1.42 20.02
CA GLN A 81 3.81 1.04 20.10
C GLN A 81 4.10 -0.45 19.86
N PRO A 82 3.47 -1.41 20.57
CA PRO A 82 3.75 -2.83 20.35
C PRO A 82 3.28 -3.31 18.96
N MET A 83 2.25 -2.70 18.38
CA MET A 83 1.81 -3.03 17.01
C MET A 83 2.83 -2.56 15.98
N MET A 84 3.35 -1.34 16.14
CA MET A 84 4.38 -0.79 15.24
C MET A 84 5.70 -1.54 15.35
N ALA A 85 6.05 -2.05 16.53
CA ALA A 85 7.25 -2.88 16.74
C ALA A 85 7.24 -4.16 15.87
N ALA A 86 6.07 -4.71 15.55
CA ALA A 86 5.95 -5.90 14.69
C ALA A 86 6.36 -5.65 13.22
N PHE A 87 6.43 -4.38 12.80
CA PHE A 87 6.85 -3.99 11.44
C PHE A 87 8.35 -3.74 11.32
N GLY A 88 9.13 -3.92 12.40
CA GLY A 88 10.58 -3.74 12.42
C GLY A 88 11.05 -2.35 12.87
N PRO A 89 12.37 -2.14 12.93
CA PRO A 89 12.98 -0.89 13.41
C PRO A 89 12.72 0.31 12.49
N ASP A 90 12.69 1.50 13.08
CA ASP A 90 12.42 2.80 12.43
C ASP A 90 13.31 3.16 11.22
N ASN A 91 14.53 2.61 11.17
CA ASN A 91 15.63 3.17 10.38
C ASN A 91 16.28 2.20 9.38
N GLU A 92 15.79 0.97 9.25
CA GLU A 92 16.34 0.04 8.27
C GLU A 92 15.58 0.17 6.96
N ALA A 93 16.15 0.95 6.04
CA ALA A 93 15.83 0.85 4.63
C ALA A 93 16.23 -0.56 4.18
N ASP A 94 15.24 -1.44 4.13
CA ASP A 94 15.41 -2.80 3.67
C ASP A 94 15.41 -2.78 2.14
N SER A 95 16.56 -3.08 1.54
CA SER A 95 16.74 -3.04 0.09
C SER A 95 15.98 -4.14 -0.65
N GLU A 96 15.45 -5.14 0.06
CA GLU A 96 14.77 -6.30 -0.53
C GLU A 96 13.25 -6.18 -0.51
N VAL A 97 12.72 -5.01 -0.14
CA VAL A 97 11.28 -4.75 -0.10
C VAL A 97 10.87 -3.56 -0.94
N LEU A 98 9.61 -3.56 -1.32
CA LEU A 98 8.94 -2.41 -1.92
C LEU A 98 7.80 -1.98 -1.02
N ASN A 99 7.91 -0.74 -0.56
CA ASN A 99 6.90 -0.10 0.25
C ASN A 99 5.92 0.66 -0.67
N LEU A 100 4.64 0.42 -0.49
CA LEU A 100 3.56 1.02 -1.25
C LEU A 100 2.62 1.79 -0.34
N VAL A 101 2.12 2.93 -0.80
CA VAL A 101 1.01 3.66 -0.18
C VAL A 101 -0.17 3.77 -1.14
N LYS A 102 -1.36 4.01 -0.58
CA LYS A 102 -2.63 4.02 -1.32
C LYS A 102 -2.79 2.73 -2.14
N ALA A 103 -2.43 1.61 -1.52
CA ALA A 103 -2.34 0.35 -2.21
C ALA A 103 -3.72 -0.29 -2.36
N SER A 104 -3.94 -0.96 -3.49
CA SER A 104 -5.08 -1.85 -3.71
C SER A 104 -4.58 -3.26 -3.95
N VAL A 105 -5.22 -4.23 -3.33
CA VAL A 105 -4.88 -5.64 -3.42
C VAL A 105 -6.08 -6.39 -3.96
N THR A 106 -5.96 -6.93 -5.16
CA THR A 106 -6.99 -7.75 -5.80
C THR A 106 -6.65 -9.22 -5.60
N THR A 107 -7.55 -9.94 -4.93
CA THR A 107 -7.41 -11.38 -4.66
C THR A 107 -7.55 -12.19 -5.95
N PRO A 108 -7.09 -13.46 -5.98
CA PRO A 108 -7.30 -14.36 -7.13
C PRO A 108 -8.78 -14.57 -7.50
N VAL A 109 -9.71 -14.31 -6.58
CA VAL A 109 -11.17 -14.40 -6.81
C VAL A 109 -11.80 -13.05 -7.20
N GLY A 110 -11.00 -12.01 -7.41
CA GLY A 110 -11.43 -10.69 -7.88
C GLY A 110 -11.92 -9.73 -6.80
N GLN A 111 -11.75 -10.05 -5.51
CA GLN A 111 -12.06 -9.12 -4.42
C GLN A 111 -10.99 -8.05 -4.31
N VAL A 112 -11.37 -6.78 -4.25
CA VAL A 112 -10.43 -5.66 -4.08
C VAL A 112 -10.43 -5.18 -2.63
N LEU A 113 -9.25 -5.18 -2.01
CA LEU A 113 -8.99 -4.64 -0.69
C LEU A 113 -8.20 -3.34 -0.84
N GLN A 114 -8.67 -2.27 -0.21
CA GLN A 114 -7.93 -1.02 -0.10
C GLN A 114 -7.08 -1.07 1.16
N VAL A 115 -5.77 -0.91 0.99
CA VAL A 115 -4.79 -0.99 2.07
C VAL A 115 -4.00 0.32 2.11
N PRO A 116 -4.02 1.07 3.23
CA PRO A 116 -3.37 2.38 3.31
C PRO A 116 -1.87 2.34 2.97
N ALA A 117 -1.18 1.31 3.46
CA ALA A 117 0.21 1.05 3.21
C ALA A 117 0.46 -0.47 3.14
N LEU A 118 1.30 -0.91 2.21
CA LEU A 118 1.63 -2.32 1.99
C LEU A 118 3.11 -2.49 1.73
N ARG A 119 3.74 -3.46 2.40
CA ARG A 119 5.13 -3.86 2.17
C ARG A 119 5.14 -5.21 1.46
N ILE A 120 5.83 -5.28 0.33
CA ILE A 120 5.98 -6.52 -0.45
C ILE A 120 7.46 -6.89 -0.54
N GLN A 121 7.77 -8.17 -0.40
CA GLN A 121 9.11 -8.70 -0.65
C GLN A 121 9.35 -8.70 -2.16
N LEU A 122 10.50 -8.14 -2.60
CA LEU A 122 10.81 -8.06 -4.03
C LEU A 122 10.92 -9.44 -4.67
N SER A 123 11.45 -10.42 -3.94
CA SER A 123 11.56 -11.83 -4.34
C SER A 123 10.21 -12.51 -4.58
N ALA A 124 9.10 -11.94 -4.09
CA ALA A 124 7.76 -12.46 -4.30
C ALA A 124 7.08 -11.91 -5.56
N VAL A 125 7.67 -10.88 -6.21
CA VAL A 125 7.08 -10.22 -7.38
C VAL A 125 7.41 -11.01 -8.65
N GLY A 126 6.42 -11.70 -9.21
CA GLY A 126 6.58 -12.47 -10.45
C GLY A 126 6.45 -11.64 -11.72
N ALA A 127 5.69 -10.54 -11.69
CA ALA A 127 5.57 -9.61 -12.81
C ALA A 127 5.23 -8.21 -12.33
N ARG A 128 5.56 -7.20 -13.15
CA ARG A 128 5.29 -5.79 -12.84
C ARG A 128 5.14 -4.94 -14.08
N TRP A 129 4.42 -3.83 -13.93
CA TRP A 129 4.35 -2.78 -14.94
C TRP A 129 3.98 -1.45 -14.29
N ALA A 130 4.37 -0.36 -14.94
CA ALA A 130 3.90 0.98 -14.60
C ALA A 130 2.72 1.33 -15.50
N ALA A 131 1.65 1.86 -14.90
CA ALA A 131 0.50 2.36 -15.65
C ALA A 131 -0.18 3.48 -14.86
N ARG A 132 -0.94 4.33 -15.54
CA ARG A 132 -1.81 5.28 -14.84
C ARG A 132 -2.83 4.49 -14.01
N PRO A 133 -3.17 4.95 -12.79
CA PRO A 133 -4.19 4.29 -11.99
C PRO A 133 -5.49 4.17 -12.79
N VAL A 134 -5.90 2.93 -13.07
CA VAL A 134 -7.18 2.66 -13.71
C VAL A 134 -8.26 2.71 -12.64
N GLY A 135 -8.82 3.90 -12.41
CA GLY A 135 -10.07 4.07 -11.66
C GLY A 135 -10.06 5.11 -10.56
N ASP A 136 -10.40 6.36 -10.91
CA ASP A 136 -11.46 7.08 -10.18
C ASP A 136 -12.80 6.69 -10.81
N ALA A 137 -13.17 5.41 -10.75
CA ALA A 137 -14.57 5.05 -10.95
C ALA A 137 -15.28 5.49 -9.67
N ALA A 138 -15.86 6.69 -9.69
CA ALA A 138 -16.70 7.21 -8.62
C ALA A 138 -17.61 6.08 -8.09
N PRO A 139 -17.80 5.95 -6.76
CA PRO A 139 -18.68 4.93 -6.22
C PRO A 139 -20.03 5.03 -6.93
N PRO A 140 -20.64 3.90 -7.35
CA PRO A 140 -21.87 3.92 -8.11
C PRO A 140 -22.94 4.63 -7.26
N ARG A 141 -23.23 5.89 -7.59
CA ARG A 141 -24.47 6.53 -7.18
C ARG A 141 -25.58 5.68 -7.80
N GLY A 142 -26.47 5.18 -6.95
CA GLY A 142 -27.39 4.08 -7.25
C GLY A 142 -28.09 4.18 -8.60
N GLY A 143 -28.33 3.02 -9.20
CA GLY A 143 -29.12 2.86 -10.42
C GLY A 143 -28.38 1.97 -11.42
N GLY A 144 -28.78 0.71 -11.48
CA GLY A 144 -28.10 -0.31 -12.27
C GLY A 144 -27.87 0.05 -13.74
N LYS A 145 -26.68 -0.29 -14.22
CA LYS A 145 -26.38 -0.83 -15.56
C LYS A 145 -24.97 -1.40 -15.50
N SER A 146 -24.85 -2.69 -15.80
CA SER A 146 -23.58 -3.37 -15.92
C SER A 146 -22.79 -2.75 -17.09
N VAL A 147 -21.64 -2.16 -16.81
CA VAL A 147 -20.74 -1.63 -17.85
C VAL A 147 -19.84 -2.79 -18.29
N ARG A 148 -20.11 -3.34 -19.47
CA ARG A 148 -19.12 -4.14 -20.19
C ARG A 148 -18.04 -3.18 -20.70
N VAL A 149 -16.80 -3.42 -20.28
CA VAL A 149 -15.63 -2.82 -20.91
C VAL A 149 -15.33 -3.67 -22.15
N SER A 150 -15.53 -3.13 -23.37
CA SER A 150 -14.82 -3.66 -24.53
C SER A 150 -13.42 -3.06 -24.51
N ALA A 151 -12.41 -3.90 -24.59
CA ALA A 151 -11.07 -3.47 -24.92
C ALA A 151 -11.01 -3.41 -26.44
N ASP A 152 -11.15 -2.22 -27.00
CA ASP A 152 -10.81 -1.99 -28.39
C ASP A 152 -9.28 -1.86 -28.44
N PHE A 153 -8.63 -2.92 -28.93
CA PHE A 153 -7.22 -2.90 -29.29
C PHE A 153 -7.13 -2.56 -30.77
N ASP A 154 -6.70 -1.34 -31.08
CA ASP A 154 -6.23 -0.99 -32.42
C ASP A 154 -4.82 -1.59 -32.60
N TYR A 155 -4.68 -2.47 -33.60
CA TYR A 155 -3.41 -3.08 -34.04
C TYR A 155 -2.65 -2.16 -35.00
#